data_AF-A0A951XSG2-F1
#
_entry.id   AF-A0A951XSG2-F1
#
_cell.length_a   1.000
_cell.length_b   1.000
_cell.length_c   1.000
_cell.angle_alpha   90.00
_cell.angle_beta   90.00
_cell.angle_gamma   90.00
#
_symmetry.space_group_name_H-M   'P 1'
#
loop_
_entity.id
_entity.type
_entity.pdbx_description
1 polymer ?
#
loop_
_entity_poly.entity_id
_entity_poly.type
_entity_poly.pdbx_seq_one_letter_code
_entity_poly.pdbx_strand_id
1 'polypeptide(L)' 'MNALTIANTADMTMSSQEIAELTGKEHRNVMRDIRAMLAELHGDYFFLKIKAAFPGKAR' A
#
# COMPACT_ATOMS: atom_id res chain seq x y z
N MET A 1 25.67 -10.44 24.80
CA MET A 1 25.92 -10.44 23.34
C MET A 1 24.56 -10.28 22.66
N ASN A 2 24.14 -9.05 22.38
CA ASN A 2 22.92 -8.84 21.58
C ASN A 2 23.34 -8.80 20.12
N ALA A 3 23.11 -9.91 19.42
CA ALA A 3 23.16 -9.93 17.98
C ALA A 3 22.01 -9.07 17.46
N LEU A 4 22.32 -7.84 17.05
CA LEU A 4 21.46 -7.08 16.16
C LEU A 4 21.51 -7.80 14.81
N THR A 5 20.67 -8.81 14.66
CA THR A 5 20.41 -9.45 13.37
C THR A 5 19.87 -8.36 12.47
N ILE A 6 20.70 -7.88 11.54
CA ILE A 6 20.26 -7.03 10.44
C ILE A 6 19.26 -7.90 9.67
N ALA A 7 17.97 -7.73 9.99
CA ALA A 7 16.90 -8.43 9.33
C ALA A 7 17.07 -8.17 7.84
N ASN A 8 17.16 -9.25 7.07
CA ASN A 8 17.17 -9.26 5.63
C ASN A 8 16.20 -8.19 5.11
N THR A 9 16.71 -7.10 4.56
CA THR A 9 15.96 -6.01 3.92
C THR A 9 15.38 -6.49 2.58
N ALA A 10 14.76 -7.67 2.57
CA ALA A 10 13.69 -7.90 1.62
C ALA A 10 12.62 -6.86 2.02
N ASP A 11 12.32 -5.92 1.11
CA ASP A 11 11.33 -4.87 1.36
C ASP A 11 10.13 -5.50 2.05
N MET A 12 9.90 -5.13 3.32
CA MET A 12 8.79 -5.65 4.11
C MET A 12 7.51 -5.09 3.50
N THR A 13 7.03 -5.79 2.48
CA THR A 13 5.82 -5.46 1.75
C THR A 13 4.69 -6.29 2.30
N MET A 14 3.50 -5.71 2.27
CA MET A 14 2.26 -6.37 2.64
C MET A 14 1.21 -5.90 1.64
N SER A 15 0.43 -6.84 1.13
CA SER A 15 -0.73 -6.55 0.30
C SER A 15 -1.81 -5.83 1.11
N SER A 16 -2.65 -5.05 0.42
CA SER A 16 -3.80 -4.39 1.06
C SER A 16 -4.81 -5.38 1.66
N GLN A 17 -4.85 -6.62 1.17
CA GLN A 17 -5.69 -7.69 1.73
C GLN A 17 -5.13 -8.19 3.07
N GLU A 18 -3.83 -8.46 3.14
CA GLU A 18 -3.17 -8.83 4.40
C GLU A 18 -3.30 -7.72 5.45
N ILE A 19 -3.25 -6.44 5.06
CA ILE A 19 -3.51 -5.32 5.97
C ILE A 19 -4.96 -5.34 6.47
N ALA A 20 -5.93 -5.62 5.60
CA ALA A 20 -7.35 -5.71 5.97
C ALA A 20 -7.59 -6.84 6.98
N GLU A 21 -7.01 -8.01 6.73
CA GLU A 21 -7.06 -9.18 7.62
C GLU A 21 -6.39 -8.89 8.97
N LEU A 22 -5.19 -8.32 8.96
CA LEU A 22 -4.43 -8.00 10.18
C LEU A 22 -5.12 -6.95 11.04
N THR A 23 -5.81 -5.98 10.43
CA THR A 23 -6.45 -4.86 11.14
C THR A 23 -7.92 -5.08 11.45
N GLY A 24 -8.55 -6.15 10.92
CA GLY A 24 -9.99 -6.37 11.03
C GLY A 24 -10.83 -5.30 10.33
N LYS A 25 -10.26 -4.60 9.33
CA LYS A 25 -10.95 -3.56 8.56
C LYS A 25 -11.47 -4.13 7.25
N GLU A 26 -12.60 -3.61 6.78
CA GLU A 26 -13.04 -3.82 5.41
C GLU A 26 -11.95 -3.40 4.41
N HIS A 27 -11.66 -4.26 3.43
CA HIS A 27 -10.62 -4.01 2.40
C HIS A 27 -10.83 -2.68 1.66
N ARG A 28 -12.09 -2.29 1.44
CA ARG A 28 -12.45 -0.98 0.85
C ARG A 28 -11.96 0.20 1.68
N ASN A 29 -11.99 0.10 3.00
CA ASN A 29 -11.53 1.16 3.91
C ASN A 29 -10.01 1.28 3.87
N VAL A 30 -9.29 0.16 3.87
CA VAL A 30 -7.84 0.13 3.69
C VAL A 30 -7.44 0.77 2.36
N MET A 31 -8.12 0.40 1.26
CA MET A 31 -7.88 1.00 -0.06
C MET A 31 -8.19 2.51 -0.10
N ARG A 32 -9.19 2.98 0.65
CA ARG A 32 -9.47 4.42 0.78
C ARG A 32 -8.32 5.13 1.48
N ASP A 33 -7.84 4.59 2.59
CA ASP A 33 -6.79 5.21 3.40
C ASP A 33 -5.44 5.23 2.64
N ILE A 34 -5.08 4.14 1.94
CA ILE A 34 -3.91 4.11 1.05
C ILE A 34 -4.02 5.20 -0.03
N ARG A 35 -5.21 5.40 -0.60
CA ARG A 35 -5.41 6.46 -1.60
C ARG A 35 -5.20 7.86 -1.02
N ALA A 36 -5.72 8.10 0.17
CA ALA A 36 -5.50 9.38 0.86
C ALA A 36 -4.02 9.62 1.16
N MET A 37 -3.31 8.63 1.70
CA MET A 37 -1.88 8.73 2.00
C MET A 37 -1.04 9.01 0.74
N LEU A 38 -1.31 8.29 -0.37
CA LEU A 38 -0.59 8.52 -1.62
C LEU A 38 -0.92 9.88 -2.25
N ALA A 39 -2.15 10.37 -2.12
CA ALA A 39 -2.53 11.70 -2.57
C ALA A 39 -1.81 12.79 -1.76
N GLU A 40 -1.66 12.60 -0.45
CA GLU A 40 -0.90 13.51 0.42
C GLU A 40 0.59 13.54 0.05
N LEU A 41 1.19 12.38 -0.24
CA LEU A 41 2.62 12.29 -0.56
C LEU A 41 2.97 12.70 -2.00
N HIS A 42 2.10 12.44 -2.96
CA HIS A 42 2.41 12.56 -4.40
C HIS A 42 1.43 13.44 -5.19
N GLY A 43 0.40 13.97 -4.53
CA GLY A 43 -0.69 14.72 -5.15
C GLY A 43 -1.69 13.84 -5.90
N ASP A 44 -2.88 14.39 -6.16
CA ASP A 44 -3.97 13.69 -6.85
C ASP A 44 -3.61 13.22 -8.27
N TYR A 45 -2.65 13.90 -8.91
CA TYR A 45 -2.19 13.58 -10.26
C TYR A 45 -1.48 12.22 -10.35
N PHE A 46 -0.95 11.72 -9.23
CA PHE A 46 -0.29 10.42 -9.16
C PHE A 46 -1.24 9.27 -9.50
N PHE A 47 -2.50 9.34 -9.03
CA PHE A 47 -3.51 8.33 -9.34
C PHE A 47 -3.89 8.29 -10.82
N LEU A 48 -3.92 9.46 -11.48
CA LEU A 48 -4.20 9.54 -12.90
C LEU A 48 -3.09 8.87 -13.71
N LYS A 49 -1.83 9.08 -13.32
CA LYS A 49 -0.67 8.40 -13.94
C LYS A 49 -0.71 6.88 -13.74
N ILE A 50 -1.01 6.40 -12.53
CA ILE A 50 -1.11 4.96 -12.27
C ILE A 50 -2.26 4.34 -13.09
N LYS A 51 -3.43 4.98 -13.15
CA LYS A 51 -4.55 4.48 -13.96
C LYS A 51 -4.23 4.45 -15.46
N ALA A 52 -3.54 5.48 -15.96
CA ALA A 52 -3.10 5.52 -17.36
C ALA A 52 -2.05 4.44 -17.67
N ALA A 53 -1.15 4.15 -16.73
CA ALA A 53 -0.14 3.11 -16.87
C ALA A 53 -0.72 1.68 -16.77
N PHE A 54 -1.83 1.50 -16.05
CA PHE A 54 -2.46 0.20 -15.84
C PHE A 54 -3.97 0.21 -16.16
N PRO A 55 -4.36 0.34 -17.44
CA PRO A 55 -5.75 0.54 -17.86
C PRO A 55 -6.68 -0.65 -17.58
N GLY A 56 -6.15 -1.83 -17.22
CA GLY A 56 -6.92 -3.06 -17.01
C GLY A 56 -7.14 -3.49 -15.54
N LYS A 57 -6.55 -2.79 -14.56
CA LYS A 57 -6.64 -3.19 -13.12
C LYS A 57 -7.62 -2.35 -12.30
N ALA A 58 -8.42 -1.50 -12.93
CA ALA A 58 -9.54 -0.84 -12.28
C ALA A 58 -10.76 -1.78 -12.23
N ARG A 59 -10.68 -2.82 -11.39
CA ARG A 59 -11.85 -3.58 -10.95
C ARG A 59 -11.91 -3.51 -9.44
#